data_AF-A0A832IJC0-F1
#
_entry.id   AF-A0A832IJC0-F1
#
_cell.length_a   1.000
_cell.length_b   1.000
_cell.length_c   1.000
_cell.angle_alpha   90.00
_cell.angle_beta   90.00
_cell.angle_gamma   90.00
#
_symmetry.space_group_name_H-M   'P 1'
#
loop_
_entity.id
_entity.type
_entity.pdbx_description
1 polymer ?
#
loop_
_entity_poly.entity_id
_entity_poly.type
_entity_poly.pdbx_seq_one_letter_code
_entity_poly.pdbx_strand_id
1 'polypeptide(L)' 'GDFIDTVHFPPVAAKYPFRGRGVYMITGKVVEEFNCITIEVNAMYRLAMIEDLRYADSPAKEAV' A
#
# COMPACT_ATOMS: atom_id res chain seq x y z
N GLY A 1 -14.48 -10.33 1.67
CA GLY A 1 -13.57 -9.34 2.26
C GLY A 1 -14.11 -7.98 1.95
N ASP A 2 -13.81 -7.00 2.79
CA ASP A 2 -14.25 -5.61 2.61
C ASP A 2 -13.21 -4.86 1.78
N PHE A 3 -13.69 -4.08 0.81
CA PHE A 3 -12.86 -3.31 -0.11
C PHE A 3 -13.08 -1.81 0.14
N ILE A 4 -12.05 -1.01 -0.11
CA ILE A 4 -12.13 0.45 -0.03
C ILE A 4 -11.59 1.05 -1.32
N ASP A 5 -12.29 2.05 -1.82
CA ASP A 5 -11.91 2.77 -3.03
C ASP A 5 -11.02 3.98 -2.69
N THR A 6 -10.18 4.36 -3.65
CA THR A 6 -9.25 5.49 -3.54
C THR A 6 -9.41 6.43 -4.72
N VAL A 7 -9.40 7.73 -4.47
CA VAL A 7 -9.51 8.77 -5.49
C VAL A 7 -8.18 9.49 -5.62
N HIS A 8 -7.65 9.56 -6.85
CA HIS A 8 -6.37 10.19 -7.17
C HIS A 8 -6.57 11.39 -8.09
N PHE A 9 -6.53 12.60 -7.53
CA PHE A 9 -6.59 13.82 -8.34
C PHE A 9 -5.30 14.03 -9.15
N PRO A 10 -5.37 14.69 -10.33
CA PRO A 10 -4.24 14.80 -11.25
C PRO A 10 -2.92 15.31 -10.62
N PRO A 11 -2.91 16.34 -9.76
CA PRO A 11 -1.66 16.82 -9.14
C PRO A 11 -1.01 15.77 -8.23
N VAL A 12 -1.82 15.04 -7.45
CA VAL A 12 -1.34 13.98 -6.55
C VAL A 12 -0.90 12.77 -7.36
N ALA A 13 -1.68 12.35 -8.35
CA ALA A 13 -1.37 11.21 -9.22
C ALA A 13 -0.06 11.43 -10.00
N ALA A 14 0.19 12.65 -10.47
CA ALA A 14 1.45 13.00 -11.14
C ALA A 14 2.65 12.94 -10.18
N LYS A 15 2.49 13.39 -8.93
CA LYS A 15 3.56 13.38 -7.91
C LYS A 15 3.82 11.98 -7.34
N TYR A 16 2.78 11.17 -7.22
CA TYR A 16 2.80 9.83 -6.63
C TYR A 16 2.14 8.81 -7.57
N PRO A 17 2.75 8.52 -8.73
CA PRO A 17 2.17 7.61 -9.70
C PRO A 17 2.22 6.16 -9.24
N PHE A 18 1.25 5.37 -9.71
CA PHE A 18 1.30 3.92 -9.58
C PHE A 18 2.53 3.35 -10.32
N ARG A 19 3.15 2.33 -9.72
CA ARG A 19 4.33 1.62 -10.25
C ARG A 19 4.03 0.15 -10.56
N GLY A 20 2.80 -0.13 -10.97
CA GLY A 20 2.28 -1.48 -11.20
C GLY A 20 1.76 -2.16 -9.94
N ARG A 21 1.53 -3.47 -10.03
CA ARG A 21 1.02 -4.29 -8.91
C ARG A 21 2.02 -4.31 -7.74
N GLY A 22 1.51 -4.28 -6.51
CA GLY A 22 2.33 -4.33 -5.31
C GLY A 22 1.56 -3.87 -4.07
N VAL A 23 2.27 -3.81 -2.95
CA VAL A 23 1.75 -3.26 -1.70
C VAL A 23 2.08 -1.77 -1.65
N TYR A 24 1.11 -0.95 -1.29
CA TYR A 24 1.26 0.49 -1.20
C TYR A 24 0.86 0.99 0.18
N MET A 25 1.62 1.94 0.70
CA MET A 25 1.20 2.80 1.79
C MET A 25 0.41 3.96 1.19
N ILE A 26 -0.83 4.13 1.62
CA ILE A 26 -1.73 5.18 1.14
C ILE A 26 -2.07 6.07 2.32
N THR A 27 -1.98 7.39 2.14
CA THR A 27 -2.36 8.38 3.14
C THR A 27 -3.27 9.41 2.49
N GLY A 28 -4.40 9.66 3.13
CA GLY A 28 -5.44 10.49 2.56
C GLY A 28 -6.55 10.80 3.56
N LYS A 29 -7.52 11.58 3.10
CA LYS A 29 -8.72 11.91 3.87
C LYS A 29 -9.78 10.84 3.61
N VAL A 30 -10.40 10.34 4.68
CA VAL A 30 -11.59 9.47 4.56
C VAL A 30 -12.80 10.35 4.27
N VAL A 31 -13.54 9.99 3.22
CA VAL A 31 -14.71 10.74 2.76
C VAL A 31 -15.86 9.76 2.54
N GLU A 32 -17.07 10.19 2.90
CA GLU A 32 -18.30 9.45 2.64
C GLU A 32 -19.20 10.28 1.72
N GLU A 33 -19.48 9.75 0.53
CA GLU A 33 -20.37 10.36 -0.45
C GLU A 33 -21.33 9.31 -0.99
N PHE A 34 -22.63 9.62 -1.02
CA PHE A 34 -23.67 8.70 -1.51
C PHE A 34 -23.61 7.30 -0.86
N ASN A 35 -23.33 7.23 0.45
CA ASN A 35 -23.10 5.98 1.21
C ASN A 35 -21.92 5.13 0.70
N CYS A 36 -20.95 5.74 0.02
CA CYS A 36 -19.70 5.11 -0.40
C CYS A 36 -18.54 5.73 0.39
N ILE A 37 -17.79 4.88 1.10
CA ILE A 37 -16.60 5.29 1.85
C ILE A 37 -15.40 5.17 0.94
N THR A 38 -14.69 6.29 0.75
CA THR A 38 -13.50 6.37 -0.10
C THR A 38 -12.37 7.11 0.61
N ILE A 39 -11.15 6.97 0.10
CA ILE A 39 -9.99 7.76 0.52
C ILE A 39 -9.59 8.70 -0.61
N GLU A 40 -9.72 10.01 -0.39
CA GLU A 40 -9.04 11.01 -1.23
C GLU A 40 -7.54 10.99 -0.90
N VAL A 41 -6.72 10.57 -1.85
CA VAL A 41 -5.30 10.33 -1.61
C VAL A 41 -4.53 11.64 -1.62
N ASN A 42 -3.70 11.86 -0.58
CA ASN A 42 -2.77 12.98 -0.50
C ASN A 42 -1.34 12.55 -0.85
N ALA A 43 -0.98 11.30 -0.53
CA ALA A 43 0.30 10.69 -0.87
C ALA A 43 0.17 9.17 -0.96
N MET A 44 0.97 8.55 -1.83
CA MET A 44 1.13 7.10 -1.87
C MET A 44 2.56 6.67 -2.17
N TYR A 45 2.99 5.55 -1.60
CA TYR A 45 4.31 4.98 -1.83
C TYR A 45 4.23 3.47 -1.98
N ARG A 46 4.87 2.93 -3.02
CA ARG A 46 5.06 1.49 -3.14
C ARG A 46 6.00 1.04 -2.01
N LEU A 47 5.57 0.05 -1.24
CA LEU A 47 6.38 -0.56 -0.19
C LEU A 47 7.27 -1.65 -0.79
N ALA A 48 8.45 -1.81 -0.19
CA ALA A 48 9.31 -2.95 -0.47
C ALA A 48 8.61 -4.23 0.02
N MET A 49 8.63 -5.27 -0.81
CA MET A 49 8.19 -6.59 -0.38
C MET A 49 9.35 -7.21 0.40
N ILE A 50 9.11 -7.48 1.67
CA ILE A 50 10.08 -8.12 2.56
C ILE A 50 9.61 -9.57 2.73
N GLU A 51 10.54 -10.53 2.67
CA GLU A 51 10.20 -11.90 3.02
C GLU A 51 9.76 -11.97 4.48
N ASP A 52 8.69 -12.71 4.71
CA ASP A 52 8.19 -12.93 6.05
C ASP A 52 9.19 -13.82 6.80
N LEU A 53 9.72 -13.32 7.92
CA LEU A 53 10.71 -14.02 8.73
C LEU A 53 10.26 -15.40 9.20
N ARG A 54 8.94 -15.67 9.27
CA ARG A 54 8.40 -16.99 9.64
C ARG A 54 8.65 -18.05 8.57
N TYR A 55 8.91 -17.63 7.34
CA TYR A 55 9.16 -18.48 6.17
C TYR A 55 10.55 -18.26 5.56
N ALA A 56 11.36 -17.36 6.14
CA ALA A 56 12.75 -17.21 5.76
C ALA A 56 13.49 -18.49 6.18
N ASP A 57 13.97 -19.26 5.22
CA ASP A 57 14.82 -20.42 5.47
C ASP A 57 16.03 -19.95 6.29
N SER A 58 15.98 -20.16 7.61
CA SER A 58 17.16 -20.01 8.45
C SER A 58 18.07 -21.18 8.12
N PRO A 59 19.27 -20.98 7.54
CA PRO A 59 20.28 -22.01 7.67
C PRO A 59 20.58 -22.09 9.16
N ALA A 60 20.22 -23.21 9.79
CA ALA A 60 20.71 -23.54 11.11
C ALA A 60 22.22 -23.33 11.09
N LYS A 61 22.70 -22.29 11.78
CA LYS A 61 24.13 -22.17 12.05
C LYS A 61 24.44 -23.26 13.07
N GLU A 62 24.84 -24.42 12.57
CA GLU A 62 25.65 -25.35 13.33
C GLU A 62 26.91 -24.60 13.75
N ALA A 63 27.00 -24.27 15.03
CA ALA A 63 28.24 -23.83 15.65
C ALA A 63 29.09 -25.08 15.89
N VAL A 64 30.23 -25.12 15.20
CA VAL A 64 31.36 -26.05 15.38
C VAL A 64 31.91 -25.97 16.80
#